data_AF-A0A1Y4GZK7-F1
#
_entry.id   AF-A0A1Y4GZK7-F1
#
_cell.length_a   1.000
_cell.length_b   1.000
_cell.length_c   1.000
_cell.angle_alpha   90.00
_cell.angle_beta   90.00
_cell.angle_gamma   90.00
#
_symmetry.space_group_name_H-M   'P 1'
#
loop_
_entity.id
_entity.type
_entity.pdbx_description
1 polymer ?
#
loop_
_entity_poly.entity_id
_entity_poly.type
_entity_poly.pdbx_seq_one_letter_code
_entity_poly.pdbx_strand_id
1 'polypeptide(L)'
;HFICGNTYRCVWALREYPTSTDEQAILRHLGEKDGITLRIYTRQVTPAEEKRIIQNAANKNRMNSSNTNDLQQTVTAESNLQDVATLVAAMHRNREPLLHCAVYIELTASDYNTLKLLQTDVLTELVRSKLNVDKLLLRQQQGFRCVNPSGHNAFGVQFERVLPASSVANLYPFNYSGKLDPKGFYIGKDKYGSNILVDFDQRDEDKTSANILILGNSGQGKSYLMKLLILNLLESGKSVISLDAEHEQQEMCEAVGGCFADLMAGQYIINVLEPKCWDDGGDPNATDAPEAFRKSTLLAQHISFLKDFFRAYKDFSDAHIDTIEIMLSKLYQKFGITERTNFSRMRPEDYPILSDLYDLIEQEFKNYDVGQHQLYTEKLLQEVLLGLHSMCKGADAQFFNGHTNITSSRFLVFGVKGMLSAAKNVRNAMLFNVLSFMSDKLLTVGNTVAALDELYIWLSNPTAIEYIRNCLKRVRKKESAMLLASQNLEDFDQEGVREMTKPLFSIPP
;
A
#
# COMPACT_ATOMS: atom_id res chain seq x y z
N HIS A 1 46.61 0.90 20.68
CA HIS A 1 46.51 1.14 19.24
C HIS A 1 47.77 0.60 18.56
N PHE A 2 47.74 0.43 17.25
CA PHE A 2 48.86 0.04 16.40
C PHE A 2 48.73 0.78 15.07
N ILE A 3 49.81 0.83 14.29
CA ILE A 3 49.84 1.48 12.98
C ILE A 3 49.89 0.38 11.92
N CYS A 4 49.00 0.47 10.92
CA CYS A 4 48.96 -0.44 9.79
C CYS A 4 48.87 0.37 8.49
N GLY A 5 49.95 0.36 7.71
CA GLY A 5 50.11 1.28 6.57
C GLY A 5 50.00 2.73 7.03
N ASN A 6 49.09 3.49 6.41
CA ASN A 6 48.87 4.92 6.70
C ASN A 6 47.71 5.16 7.68
N THR A 7 47.34 4.16 8.48
CA THR A 7 46.18 4.25 9.39
C THR A 7 46.55 3.89 10.82
N TYR A 8 45.92 4.59 11.76
CA TYR A 8 45.96 4.31 13.19
C TYR A 8 44.77 3.43 13.54
N ARG A 9 45.04 2.31 14.22
CA ARG A 9 44.02 1.30 14.52
C ARG A 9 44.03 0.86 15.96
N CYS A 10 42.89 0.40 16.46
CA CYS A 10 42.84 -0.42 17.65
C CYS A 10 41.75 -1.48 17.58
N VAL A 11 41.94 -2.58 18.29
CA VAL A 11 40.93 -3.64 18.40
C VAL A 11 40.46 -3.74 19.83
N TRP A 12 39.14 -3.82 20.00
CA TRP A 12 38.46 -4.10 21.26
C TRP A 12 37.73 -5.45 21.16
N ALA A 13 37.54 -6.12 22.29
CA ALA A 13 36.76 -7.36 22.39
C ALA A 13 35.53 -7.12 23.25
N LEU A 14 34.37 -7.54 22.79
CA LEU A 14 33.14 -7.49 23.59
C LEU A 14 33.24 -8.51 24.72
N ARG A 15 33.06 -8.07 25.96
CA ARG A 15 33.10 -8.93 27.16
C ARG A 15 31.72 -9.31 27.65
N GLU A 16 30.81 -8.34 27.71
CA GLU A 16 29.46 -8.58 28.23
C GLU A 16 28.44 -8.01 27.26
N TYR A 17 27.42 -8.81 27.03
CA TYR A 17 26.18 -8.50 26.34
C TYR A 17 25.02 -9.01 27.21
N PRO A 18 23.85 -8.39 27.16
CA PRO A 18 22.68 -8.86 27.89
C PRO A 18 22.17 -10.19 27.31
N THR A 19 21.80 -11.14 28.16
CA THR A 19 21.24 -12.44 27.74
C THR A 19 19.87 -12.32 27.06
N SER A 20 19.14 -11.24 27.33
CA SER A 20 17.90 -10.86 26.67
C SER A 20 17.86 -9.35 26.46
N THR A 21 17.51 -8.92 25.24
CA THR A 21 17.26 -7.50 24.90
C THR A 21 16.02 -7.40 24.02
N ASP A 22 15.19 -6.39 24.26
CA ASP A 22 14.07 -6.04 23.36
C ASP A 22 14.56 -5.37 22.07
N GLU A 23 15.76 -4.78 22.10
CA GLU A 23 16.42 -4.19 20.94
C GLU A 23 16.90 -5.28 19.96
N GLN A 24 16.58 -5.13 18.67
CA GLN A 24 17.11 -5.96 17.59
C GLN A 24 18.32 -5.32 16.91
N ALA A 25 19.29 -6.12 16.47
CA ALA A 25 20.55 -5.70 15.83
C ALA A 25 21.37 -4.70 16.69
N ILE A 26 21.74 -5.10 17.90
CA ILE A 26 22.34 -4.21 18.92
C ILE A 26 23.66 -3.54 18.48
N LEU A 27 24.36 -4.12 17.49
CA LEU A 27 25.59 -3.57 16.92
C LEU A 27 25.37 -2.77 15.61
N ARG A 28 24.12 -2.54 15.20
CA ARG A 28 23.77 -1.81 13.95
C ARG A 28 24.48 -0.46 13.84
N HIS A 29 24.37 0.37 14.86
CA HIS A 29 24.96 1.72 14.86
C HIS A 29 26.48 1.70 14.67
N LEU A 30 27.14 0.64 15.12
CA LEU A 30 28.57 0.45 14.90
C LEU A 30 28.87 -0.07 13.49
N GLY A 31 28.01 -0.92 12.92
CA GLY A 31 28.15 -1.45 11.57
C GLY A 31 27.90 -0.42 10.46
N GLU A 32 27.13 0.63 10.73
CA GLU A 32 26.84 1.73 9.78
C GLU A 32 27.87 2.87 9.84
N LYS A 33 28.83 2.85 10.78
CA LYS A 33 29.83 3.91 10.96
C LYS A 33 31.09 3.68 10.14
N ASP A 34 31.59 4.78 9.56
CA ASP A 34 32.90 4.81 8.91
C ASP A 34 34.03 4.50 9.90
N GLY A 35 35.03 3.75 9.43
CA GLY A 35 36.22 3.41 10.21
C GLY A 35 36.01 2.29 11.24
N ILE A 36 34.87 1.60 11.24
CA ILE A 36 34.60 0.46 12.13
C ILE A 36 34.55 -0.85 11.34
N THR A 37 35.27 -1.87 11.81
CA THR A 37 35.13 -3.26 11.34
C THR A 37 34.62 -4.13 12.49
N LEU A 38 33.49 -4.80 12.29
CA LEU A 38 32.97 -5.80 13.23
C LEU A 38 33.35 -7.21 12.74
N ARG A 39 33.94 -8.02 13.62
CA ARG A 39 34.20 -9.44 13.36
C ARG A 39 33.54 -10.30 14.41
N ILE A 40 32.61 -11.14 13.98
CA ILE A 40 31.84 -12.05 14.83
C ILE A 40 32.29 -13.47 14.49
N TYR A 41 32.80 -14.19 15.50
CA TYR A 41 33.09 -15.62 15.41
C TYR A 41 31.95 -16.39 16.06
N THR A 42 31.48 -17.43 15.37
CA THR A 42 30.43 -18.33 15.87
C THR A 42 30.83 -19.78 15.66
N ARG A 43 30.55 -20.63 16.64
CA ARG A 43 30.63 -22.10 16.50
C ARG A 43 29.58 -22.75 17.38
N GLN A 44 29.05 -23.90 16.97
CA GLN A 44 28.08 -24.63 17.77
C GLN A 44 28.72 -25.17 19.05
N VAL A 45 27.95 -25.14 20.14
CA VAL A 45 28.29 -25.86 21.38
C VAL A 45 28.09 -27.34 21.12
N THR A 46 29.10 -28.14 21.45
CA THR A 46 29.01 -29.61 21.31
C THR A 46 28.17 -30.21 22.43
N PRO A 47 27.55 -31.40 22.24
CA PRO A 47 26.76 -32.06 23.29
C PRO A 47 27.54 -32.34 24.59
N ALA A 48 28.86 -32.51 24.51
CA ALA A 48 29.72 -32.71 25.67
C ALA A 48 29.96 -31.38 26.44
N GLU A 49 30.18 -30.27 25.72
CA GLU A 49 30.28 -28.94 26.31
C GLU A 49 28.96 -28.51 26.95
N GLU A 50 27.84 -28.79 26.29
CA GLU A 50 26.49 -28.50 26.78
C GLU A 50 26.24 -29.16 28.14
N LYS A 51 26.50 -30.47 28.26
CA LYS A 51 26.40 -31.20 29.54
C LYS A 51 27.28 -30.59 30.62
N ARG A 52 28.50 -30.16 30.27
CA ARG A 52 29.44 -29.54 31.21
C ARG A 52 28.97 -28.14 31.65
N ILE A 53 28.37 -27.36 30.74
CA ILE A 53 27.80 -26.05 31.05
C ILE A 53 26.64 -26.21 32.05
N ILE A 54 25.74 -27.15 31.80
CA ILE A 54 24.61 -27.47 32.69
C ILE A 54 25.11 -27.98 34.06
N GLN A 55 26.11 -28.87 34.09
CA GLN A 55 26.65 -29.41 35.33
C GLN A 55 27.37 -28.34 36.16
N ASN A 56 28.14 -27.46 35.51
CA ASN A 56 28.81 -26.33 36.16
C ASN A 56 27.80 -25.32 36.71
N ALA A 57 26.73 -25.03 35.95
CA ALA A 57 25.62 -24.19 36.39
C ALA A 57 24.97 -24.74 37.67
N ALA A 58 24.63 -26.03 37.67
CA ALA A 58 24.02 -26.71 38.81
C ALA A 58 24.93 -26.73 40.05
N ASN A 59 26.23 -26.96 39.86
CA ASN A 59 27.21 -26.96 40.95
C ASN A 59 27.44 -25.56 41.53
N LYS A 60 27.45 -24.52 40.69
CA LYS A 60 27.62 -23.12 41.12
C LYS A 60 26.40 -22.60 41.88
N ASN A 61 25.19 -23.01 41.46
CA ASN A 61 23.96 -22.80 42.23
C ASN A 61 24.02 -23.43 43.63
N ARG A 62 24.61 -24.63 43.77
CA ARG A 62 24.74 -25.31 45.07
C ARG A 62 25.79 -24.68 45.99
N MET A 63 26.91 -24.19 45.44
CA MET A 63 28.01 -23.60 46.23
C MET A 63 27.75 -22.16 46.69
N ASN A 64 26.99 -21.35 45.94
CA ASN A 64 26.67 -19.97 46.35
C ASN A 64 25.60 -19.91 47.45
N SER A 65 24.88 -21.00 47.71
CA SER A 65 23.98 -21.14 48.87
C SER A 65 24.73 -21.20 50.21
N SER A 66 26.04 -21.42 50.23
CA SER A 66 26.79 -21.73 51.46
C SER A 66 27.92 -20.77 51.83
N ASN A 67 28.19 -19.72 51.05
CA ASN A 67 29.24 -18.74 51.38
C ASN A 67 28.83 -17.29 51.05
N THR A 68 28.44 -16.53 52.08
CA THR A 68 27.98 -15.13 52.02
C THR A 68 28.95 -14.19 52.73
N ASN A 69 30.11 -13.89 52.13
CA ASN A 69 31.08 -12.97 52.76
C ASN A 69 31.49 -11.76 51.90
N ASP A 70 30.85 -11.49 50.76
CA ASP A 70 31.14 -10.26 50.00
C ASP A 70 29.95 -9.80 49.15
N LEU A 71 29.34 -8.66 49.50
CA LEU A 71 28.06 -8.15 48.95
C LEU A 71 28.11 -7.84 47.44
N GLN A 72 29.26 -7.40 46.92
CA GLN A 72 29.44 -7.18 45.47
C GLN A 72 29.61 -8.51 44.72
N GLN A 73 30.27 -9.50 45.34
CA GLN A 73 30.44 -10.81 44.72
C GLN A 73 29.12 -11.58 44.70
N THR A 74 28.28 -11.46 45.73
CA THR A 74 26.94 -12.09 45.74
C THR A 74 26.02 -11.51 44.66
N VAL A 75 25.95 -10.18 44.48
CA VAL A 75 25.11 -9.56 43.44
C VAL A 75 25.58 -9.95 42.03
N THR A 76 26.90 -9.93 41.78
CA THR A 76 27.45 -10.33 40.49
C THR A 76 27.28 -11.83 40.24
N ALA A 77 27.36 -12.65 41.29
CA ALA A 77 27.15 -14.09 41.21
C ALA A 77 25.67 -14.44 40.97
N GLU A 78 24.73 -13.74 41.59
CA GLU A 78 23.28 -13.90 41.37
C GLU A 78 22.87 -13.53 39.94
N SER A 79 23.36 -12.41 39.40
CA SER A 79 23.09 -12.03 38.01
C SER A 79 23.61 -13.08 37.03
N ASN A 80 24.83 -13.59 37.25
CA ASN A 80 25.40 -14.66 36.43
C ASN A 80 24.61 -15.98 36.54
N LEU A 81 24.01 -16.27 37.69
CA LEU A 81 23.18 -17.45 37.88
C LEU A 81 21.80 -17.31 37.21
N GLN A 82 21.22 -16.11 37.23
CA GLN A 82 19.97 -15.82 36.54
C GLN A 82 20.12 -15.88 35.02
N ASP A 83 21.24 -15.40 34.48
CA ASP A 83 21.60 -15.54 33.07
C ASP A 83 21.68 -17.01 32.64
N VAL A 84 22.33 -17.84 33.45
CA VAL A 84 22.48 -19.27 33.19
C VAL A 84 21.14 -19.99 33.32
N ALA A 85 20.27 -19.61 34.26
CA ALA A 85 18.92 -20.13 34.37
C ALA A 85 18.05 -19.79 33.15
N THR A 86 18.17 -18.55 32.64
CA THR A 86 17.48 -18.10 31.42
C THR A 86 17.96 -18.88 30.19
N LEU A 87 19.27 -19.12 30.07
CA LEU A 87 19.85 -19.96 29.01
C LEU A 87 19.31 -21.40 29.05
N VAL A 88 19.25 -22.01 30.24
CA VAL A 88 18.72 -23.36 30.43
C VAL A 88 17.21 -23.43 30.14
N ALA A 89 16.44 -22.42 30.52
CA ALA A 89 15.01 -22.33 30.22
C ALA A 89 14.74 -22.19 28.72
N ALA A 90 15.52 -21.37 28.00
CA ALA A 90 15.40 -21.18 26.56
C ALA A 90 15.72 -22.47 25.78
N MET A 91 16.75 -23.22 26.20
CA MET A 91 17.06 -24.54 25.62
C MET A 91 15.89 -25.52 25.74
N HIS A 92 15.26 -25.61 26.92
CA HIS A 92 14.19 -26.58 27.17
C HIS A 92 12.86 -26.22 26.48
N ARG A 93 12.50 -24.93 26.39
CA ARG A 93 11.24 -24.49 25.76
C ARG A 93 11.29 -24.48 24.23
N ASN A 94 12.39 -23.98 23.64
CA ASN A 94 12.42 -23.64 22.21
C ASN A 94 13.27 -24.59 21.35
N ARG A 95 13.94 -25.59 21.95
CA ARG A 95 14.91 -26.48 21.26
C ARG A 95 15.96 -25.72 20.44
N GLU A 96 16.32 -24.53 20.90
CA GLU A 96 17.24 -23.65 20.20
C GLU A 96 18.69 -24.08 20.47
N PRO A 97 19.56 -24.16 19.45
CA PRO A 97 20.96 -24.53 19.65
C PRO A 97 21.74 -23.41 20.35
N LEU A 98 22.68 -23.80 21.22
CA LEU A 98 23.65 -22.89 21.81
C LEU A 98 24.87 -22.72 20.90
N LEU A 99 25.36 -21.49 20.82
CA LEU A 99 26.54 -21.08 20.06
C LEU A 99 27.55 -20.43 20.98
N HIS A 100 28.83 -20.74 20.79
CA HIS A 100 29.92 -19.89 21.27
C HIS A 100 30.03 -18.70 20.33
N CYS A 101 30.00 -17.49 20.87
CA CYS A 101 30.11 -16.24 20.13
C CYS A 101 31.21 -15.35 20.72
N ALA A 102 32.07 -14.80 19.86
CA ALA A 102 33.03 -13.77 20.22
C ALA A 102 32.94 -12.61 19.22
N VAL A 103 32.89 -11.38 19.73
CA VAL A 103 32.78 -10.15 18.92
C VAL A 103 34.01 -9.28 19.12
N TYR A 104 34.65 -8.92 18.02
CA TYR A 104 35.79 -8.00 17.97
C TYR A 104 35.44 -6.76 17.15
N ILE A 105 35.88 -5.60 17.63
CA ILE A 105 35.61 -4.29 17.04
C ILE A 105 36.96 -3.67 16.68
N GLU A 106 37.26 -3.52 15.39
CA GLU A 106 38.39 -2.71 14.91
C GLU A 106 37.93 -1.28 14.70
N LEU A 107 38.69 -0.32 15.20
CA LEU A 107 38.54 1.10 14.94
C LEU A 107 39.74 1.56 14.12
N THR A 108 39.49 2.26 13.02
CA THR A 108 40.49 2.70 12.04
C THR A 108 40.29 4.17 11.71
N ALA A 109 41.37 4.95 11.77
CA ALA A 109 41.37 6.36 11.36
C ALA A 109 42.68 6.75 10.67
N SER A 110 42.66 7.86 9.93
CA SER A 110 43.83 8.42 9.23
C SER A 110 44.90 8.97 10.17
N ASP A 111 44.50 9.48 11.33
CA ASP A 111 45.39 10.08 12.33
C ASP A 111 44.97 9.71 13.75
N TYR A 112 45.89 9.95 14.69
CA TYR A 112 45.71 9.56 16.08
C TYR A 112 44.63 10.35 16.84
N ASN A 113 44.41 11.62 16.50
CA ASN A 113 43.39 12.44 17.16
C ASN A 113 42.00 11.99 16.72
N THR A 114 41.82 11.75 15.42
CA THR A 114 40.58 11.19 14.88
C THR A 114 40.28 9.81 15.45
N LEU A 115 41.30 8.95 15.64
CA LEU A 115 41.11 7.66 16.32
C LEU A 115 40.61 7.82 17.76
N LYS A 116 41.10 8.81 18.52
CA LYS A 116 40.63 9.08 19.89
C LYS A 116 39.17 9.54 19.93
N LEU A 117 38.76 10.37 18.98
CA LEU A 117 37.36 10.81 18.85
C LEU A 117 36.47 9.59 18.55
N LEU A 118 36.84 8.79 17.55
CA LEU A 118 36.11 7.57 17.20
C LEU A 118 36.01 6.58 18.39
N GLN A 119 37.08 6.42 19.16
CA GLN A 119 37.06 5.61 20.40
C GLN A 119 36.04 6.15 21.42
N THR A 120 35.94 7.46 21.57
CA THR A 120 35.02 8.09 22.53
C THR A 120 33.57 7.89 22.10
N ASP A 121 33.30 8.08 20.80
CA ASP A 121 31.97 7.91 20.22
C ASP A 121 31.49 6.46 20.35
N VAL A 122 32.35 5.50 19.96
CA VAL A 122 32.02 4.07 20.02
C VAL A 122 31.81 3.61 21.45
N LEU A 123 32.63 4.09 22.39
CA LEU A 123 32.45 3.77 23.81
C LEU A 123 31.11 4.30 24.34
N THR A 124 30.72 5.52 23.93
CA THR A 124 29.44 6.12 24.32
C THR A 124 28.25 5.29 23.82
N GLU A 125 28.29 4.83 22.57
CA GLU A 125 27.23 3.98 22.00
C GLU A 125 27.16 2.61 22.69
N LEU A 126 28.31 1.97 22.94
CA LEU A 126 28.37 0.70 23.66
C LEU A 126 27.78 0.82 25.07
N VAL A 127 28.12 1.87 25.81
CA VAL A 127 27.57 2.14 27.15
C VAL A 127 26.05 2.34 27.10
N ARG A 128 25.54 3.07 26.09
CA ARG A 128 24.09 3.26 25.88
C ARG A 128 23.36 1.93 25.71
N SER A 129 23.95 1.00 24.98
CA SER A 129 23.42 -0.36 24.77
C SER A 129 23.78 -1.37 25.87
N LYS A 130 24.33 -0.90 27.01
CA LYS A 130 24.77 -1.74 28.15
C LYS A 130 25.78 -2.83 27.74
N LEU A 131 26.65 -2.51 26.80
CA LEU A 131 27.69 -3.39 26.28
C LEU A 131 29.05 -3.02 26.88
N ASN A 132 29.76 -4.01 27.42
CA ASN A 132 31.10 -3.82 27.99
C ASN A 132 32.18 -4.38 27.07
N VAL A 133 33.29 -3.66 26.93
CA VAL A 133 34.42 -4.03 26.06
C VAL A 133 35.75 -4.08 26.81
N ASP A 134 36.62 -4.98 26.39
CA ASP A 134 38.04 -4.97 26.69
C ASP A 134 38.79 -4.22 25.59
N LYS A 135 39.60 -3.22 25.98
CA LYS A 135 40.42 -2.47 25.02
C LYS A 135 41.64 -3.25 24.51
N LEU A 136 41.84 -4.48 24.97
CA LEU A 136 42.97 -5.36 24.62
C LEU A 136 44.32 -4.64 24.78
N LEU A 137 44.50 -3.96 25.91
CA LEU A 137 45.76 -3.27 26.23
C LEU A 137 46.91 -4.28 26.20
N LEU A 138 48.01 -3.93 25.52
CA LEU A 138 49.18 -4.78 25.29
C LEU A 138 48.92 -6.07 24.47
N ARG A 139 47.70 -6.31 23.99
CA ARG A 139 47.30 -7.51 23.21
C ARG A 139 46.72 -7.16 21.83
N GLN A 140 47.08 -5.98 21.32
CA GLN A 140 46.60 -5.46 20.04
C GLN A 140 47.04 -6.30 18.84
N GLN A 141 48.21 -6.97 18.92
CA GLN A 141 48.67 -7.88 17.86
C GLN A 141 47.73 -9.09 17.72
N GLN A 142 47.31 -9.71 18.83
CA GLN A 142 46.32 -10.78 18.79
C GLN A 142 44.96 -10.23 18.33
N GLY A 143 44.56 -9.05 18.81
CA GLY A 143 43.33 -8.38 18.37
C GLY A 143 43.30 -8.18 16.85
N PHE A 144 44.39 -7.70 16.26
CA PHE A 144 44.51 -7.55 14.80
C PHE A 144 44.33 -8.88 14.07
N ARG A 145 44.91 -9.98 14.59
CA ARG A 145 44.71 -11.32 14.02
C ARG A 145 43.25 -11.79 14.10
N CYS A 146 42.48 -11.32 15.08
CA CYS A 146 41.05 -11.62 15.17
C CYS A 146 40.20 -10.85 14.17
N VAL A 147 40.52 -9.59 13.86
CA VAL A 147 39.69 -8.78 12.94
C VAL A 147 40.11 -8.89 11.47
N ASN A 148 41.34 -9.35 11.21
CA ASN A 148 41.85 -9.51 9.85
C ASN A 148 40.97 -10.49 9.03
N PRO A 149 40.64 -10.18 7.76
CA PRO A 149 39.83 -11.06 6.91
C PRO A 149 40.36 -12.50 6.78
N SER A 150 41.69 -12.66 6.72
CA SER A 150 42.38 -13.98 6.69
C SER A 150 42.78 -14.46 8.08
N GLY A 151 42.34 -13.77 9.12
CA GLY A 151 42.62 -14.04 10.52
C GLY A 151 41.75 -15.14 11.13
N HIS A 152 42.02 -15.43 12.39
CA HIS A 152 41.27 -16.39 13.21
C HIS A 152 41.13 -15.86 14.63
N ASN A 153 40.20 -16.43 15.40
CA ASN A 153 40.01 -16.10 16.81
C ASN A 153 41.26 -16.46 17.63
N ALA A 154 42.24 -15.55 17.70
CA ALA A 154 43.53 -15.75 18.34
C ALA A 154 43.45 -15.84 19.87
N PHE A 155 42.31 -15.44 20.46
CA PHE A 155 42.05 -15.58 21.89
C PHE A 155 41.26 -16.84 22.25
N GLY A 156 40.83 -17.63 21.25
CA GLY A 156 40.04 -18.84 21.44
C GLY A 156 38.85 -18.59 22.37
N VAL A 157 38.72 -19.43 23.40
CA VAL A 157 37.60 -19.40 24.35
C VAL A 157 37.58 -18.20 25.30
N GLN A 158 38.65 -17.39 25.36
CA GLN A 158 38.78 -16.34 26.38
C GLN A 158 37.68 -15.25 26.29
N PHE A 159 37.28 -14.90 25.07
CA PHE A 159 36.22 -13.93 24.80
C PHE A 159 35.00 -14.60 24.13
N GLU A 160 34.97 -15.93 24.07
CA GLU A 160 33.77 -16.66 23.66
C GLU A 160 32.79 -16.68 24.82
N ARG A 161 31.52 -16.40 24.52
CA ARG A 161 30.42 -16.66 25.44
C ARG A 161 29.39 -17.53 24.78
N VAL A 162 28.69 -18.31 25.60
CA VAL A 162 27.64 -19.21 25.15
C VAL A 162 26.31 -18.48 25.12
N LEU A 163 25.64 -18.52 23.97
CA LEU A 163 24.37 -17.84 23.69
C LEU A 163 23.39 -18.75 22.95
N PRO A 164 22.07 -18.52 23.09
CA PRO A 164 21.10 -19.04 22.15
C PRO A 164 21.33 -18.43 20.76
N ALA A 165 20.99 -19.18 19.72
CA ALA A 165 21.21 -18.75 18.33
C ALA A 165 20.57 -17.39 17.99
N SER A 166 19.38 -17.10 18.51
CA SER A 166 18.65 -15.84 18.35
C SER A 166 19.39 -14.64 18.96
N SER A 167 19.95 -14.80 20.16
CA SER A 167 20.79 -13.76 20.77
C SER A 167 22.06 -13.50 19.96
N VAL A 168 22.67 -14.54 19.38
CA VAL A 168 23.82 -14.38 18.47
C VAL A 168 23.42 -13.69 17.18
N ALA A 169 22.29 -14.08 16.58
CA ALA A 169 21.75 -13.44 15.39
C ALA A 169 21.50 -11.94 15.63
N ASN A 170 21.17 -11.57 16.87
CA ASN A 170 20.96 -10.18 17.26
C ASN A 170 22.23 -9.33 17.34
N LEU A 171 23.41 -9.96 17.36
CA LEU A 171 24.70 -9.26 17.32
C LEU A 171 25.11 -8.90 15.89
N TYR A 172 24.50 -9.51 14.86
CA TYR A 172 24.82 -9.18 13.48
C TYR A 172 24.22 -7.82 13.09
N PRO A 173 25.04 -6.86 12.62
CA PRO A 173 24.61 -5.47 12.41
C PRO A 173 23.61 -5.30 11.25
N PHE A 174 23.45 -6.32 10.40
CA PHE A 174 22.58 -6.30 9.22
C PHE A 174 21.40 -7.27 9.30
N ASN A 175 21.04 -7.73 10.51
CA ASN A 175 19.93 -8.66 10.70
C ASN A 175 18.57 -7.94 10.78
N TYR A 176 18.29 -7.06 9.83
CA TYR A 176 17.00 -6.39 9.70
C TYR A 176 16.31 -6.83 8.40
N SER A 177 15.04 -7.22 8.52
CA SER A 177 14.19 -7.52 7.38
C SER A 177 13.70 -6.21 6.75
N GLY A 178 14.44 -5.68 5.78
CA GLY A 178 13.93 -4.64 4.89
C GLY A 178 13.15 -5.26 3.73
N LYS A 179 12.09 -4.58 3.25
CA LYS A 179 11.49 -4.90 1.94
C LYS A 179 12.23 -4.05 0.91
N LEU A 180 13.01 -4.70 0.05
CA LEU A 180 13.87 -4.04 -0.94
C LEU A 180 13.61 -4.62 -2.33
N ASP A 181 12.46 -4.28 -2.90
CA ASP A 181 12.14 -4.72 -4.26
C ASP A 181 13.09 -4.04 -5.27
N PRO A 182 13.75 -4.79 -6.18
CA PRO A 182 14.78 -4.23 -7.07
C PRO A 182 14.31 -3.08 -7.97
N LYS A 183 13.01 -3.05 -8.29
CA LYS A 183 12.34 -2.00 -9.07
C LYS A 183 11.36 -1.19 -8.23
N GLY A 184 11.40 -1.35 -6.90
CA GLY A 184 10.49 -0.67 -5.99
C GLY A 184 10.87 0.79 -5.81
N PHE A 185 9.87 1.63 -5.58
CA PHE A 185 10.09 3.00 -5.17
C PHE A 185 10.05 3.14 -3.65
N TYR A 186 10.67 4.20 -3.15
CA TYR A 186 10.80 4.45 -1.72
C TYR A 186 9.45 4.85 -1.09
N ILE A 187 9.05 4.12 -0.05
CA ILE A 187 7.83 4.40 0.73
C ILE A 187 8.16 4.97 2.10
N GLY A 188 9.29 4.57 2.68
CA GLY A 188 9.67 5.00 4.02
C GLY A 188 10.80 4.16 4.60
N LYS A 189 10.88 4.14 5.93
CA LYS A 189 11.84 3.33 6.68
C LYS A 189 11.10 2.41 7.64
N ASP A 190 11.66 1.23 7.89
CA ASP A 190 11.20 0.37 8.97
C ASP A 190 11.51 1.01 10.34
N LYS A 191 11.01 0.41 11.43
CA LYS A 191 11.25 0.88 12.81
C LYS A 191 12.74 0.94 13.20
N TYR A 192 13.61 0.30 12.43
CA TYR A 192 15.04 0.23 12.69
C TYR A 192 15.83 1.24 11.83
N GLY A 193 15.23 1.79 10.78
CA GLY A 193 15.82 2.78 9.88
C GLY A 193 16.19 2.24 8.49
N SER A 194 15.89 0.98 8.19
CA SER A 194 16.14 0.37 6.89
C SER A 194 15.14 0.88 5.87
N ASN A 195 15.58 1.19 4.65
CA ASN A 195 14.67 1.65 3.60
C ASN A 195 13.66 0.56 3.23
N ILE A 196 12.42 0.99 2.97
CA ILE A 196 11.35 0.16 2.43
C ILE A 196 11.14 0.62 0.97
N LEU A 197 11.54 -0.25 0.05
CA LEU A 197 11.31 -0.11 -1.38
C LEU A 197 10.31 -1.18 -1.82
N VAL A 198 9.18 -0.75 -2.39
CA VAL A 198 8.11 -1.67 -2.79
C VAL A 198 7.79 -1.47 -4.26
N ASP A 199 7.77 -2.58 -4.99
CA ASP A 199 7.26 -2.67 -6.35
C ASP A 199 5.85 -3.28 -6.30
N PHE A 200 4.84 -2.45 -6.54
CA PHE A 200 3.43 -2.87 -6.57
C PHE A 200 3.06 -3.56 -7.89
N ASP A 201 3.83 -3.37 -8.96
CA ASP A 201 3.61 -4.06 -10.23
C ASP A 201 4.26 -5.44 -10.27
N GLN A 202 5.19 -5.73 -9.36
CA GLN A 202 5.78 -7.06 -9.21
C GLN A 202 4.67 -8.11 -9.01
N ARG A 203 4.76 -9.19 -9.79
CA ARG A 203 3.93 -10.39 -9.65
C ARG A 203 4.79 -11.51 -9.10
N ASP A 204 4.27 -12.17 -8.08
CA ASP A 204 4.92 -13.27 -7.38
C ASP A 204 3.84 -14.21 -6.81
N GLU A 205 4.23 -15.34 -6.21
CA GLU A 205 3.29 -16.29 -5.61
C GLU A 205 2.39 -15.63 -4.55
N ASP A 206 2.94 -14.71 -3.76
CA ASP A 206 2.23 -13.92 -2.73
C ASP A 206 1.71 -12.56 -3.23
N LYS A 207 2.09 -12.13 -4.44
CA LYS A 207 1.72 -10.84 -5.05
C LYS A 207 0.84 -11.01 -6.28
N THR A 208 -0.46 -11.16 -6.04
CA THR A 208 -1.43 -11.40 -7.12
C THR A 208 -2.06 -10.15 -7.73
N SER A 209 -1.99 -8.99 -7.07
CA SER A 209 -2.56 -7.73 -7.58
C SER A 209 -1.67 -6.53 -7.27
N ALA A 210 -1.77 -5.47 -8.10
CA ALA A 210 -1.12 -4.18 -7.87
C ALA A 210 -2.00 -3.20 -7.07
N ASN A 211 -3.18 -3.64 -6.61
CA ASN A 211 -4.09 -2.77 -5.88
C ASN A 211 -3.51 -2.45 -4.50
N ILE A 212 -3.74 -1.23 -4.03
CA ILE A 212 -3.21 -0.70 -2.77
C ILE A 212 -4.39 -0.22 -1.92
N LEU A 213 -4.45 -0.67 -0.67
CA LEU A 213 -5.40 -0.21 0.33
C LEU A 213 -4.63 0.47 1.47
N ILE A 214 -4.92 1.75 1.70
CA ILE A 214 -4.39 2.53 2.83
C ILE A 214 -5.50 2.67 3.87
N LEU A 215 -5.20 2.23 5.09
CA LEU A 215 -6.09 2.36 6.24
C LEU A 215 -5.37 3.12 7.35
N GLY A 216 -6.05 4.10 7.94
CA GLY A 216 -5.51 4.84 9.06
C GLY A 216 -6.45 5.95 9.50
N ASN A 217 -6.55 6.14 10.81
CA ASN A 217 -7.39 7.19 11.39
C ASN A 217 -6.94 8.58 10.92
N SER A 218 -7.86 9.55 11.01
CA SER A 218 -7.56 10.95 10.70
C SER A 218 -6.29 11.43 11.41
N GLY A 219 -5.44 12.17 10.68
CA GLY A 219 -4.18 12.71 11.18
C GLY A 219 -2.98 11.73 11.22
N GLN A 220 -3.13 10.46 10.83
CA GLN A 220 -2.02 9.49 10.84
C GLN A 220 -1.18 9.46 9.55
N GLY A 221 -1.37 10.42 8.65
CA GLY A 221 -0.57 10.54 7.42
C GLY A 221 -1.09 9.73 6.22
N LYS A 222 -2.38 9.34 6.21
CA LYS A 222 -3.05 8.67 5.07
C LYS A 222 -2.90 9.47 3.77
N SER A 223 -3.30 10.74 3.79
CA SER A 223 -3.19 11.64 2.62
C SER A 223 -1.74 11.88 2.20
N TYR A 224 -0.82 11.97 3.18
CA TYR A 224 0.60 12.11 2.89
C TYR A 224 1.15 10.88 2.14
N LEU A 225 0.85 9.67 2.62
CA LEU A 225 1.24 8.43 1.96
C LEU A 225 0.59 8.32 0.57
N MET A 226 -0.69 8.64 0.44
CA MET A 226 -1.39 8.61 -0.84
C MET A 226 -0.75 9.55 -1.87
N LYS A 227 -0.43 10.79 -1.50
CA LYS A 227 0.28 11.76 -2.36
C LYS A 227 1.66 11.25 -2.77
N LEU A 228 2.43 10.70 -1.82
CA LEU A 228 3.74 10.10 -2.09
C LEU A 228 3.63 8.96 -3.12
N LEU A 229 2.66 8.06 -2.94
CA LEU A 229 2.43 6.96 -3.86
C LEU A 229 2.01 7.45 -5.25
N ILE A 230 1.08 8.41 -5.33
CA ILE A 230 0.64 9.00 -6.60
C ILE A 230 1.83 9.58 -7.38
N LEU A 231 2.67 10.38 -6.72
CA LEU A 231 3.84 10.98 -7.37
C LEU A 231 4.84 9.90 -7.83
N ASN A 232 5.13 8.90 -7.00
CA ASN A 232 6.02 7.80 -7.39
C ASN A 232 5.47 6.97 -8.57
N LEU A 233 4.15 6.74 -8.62
CA LEU A 233 3.48 6.03 -9.72
C LEU A 233 3.49 6.87 -11.00
N LEU A 234 3.30 8.19 -10.88
CA LEU A 234 3.49 9.10 -12.00
C LEU A 234 4.94 9.00 -12.49
N GLU A 235 5.95 9.15 -11.64
CA GLU A 235 7.36 9.06 -12.03
C GLU A 235 7.73 7.71 -12.67
N SER A 236 7.11 6.60 -12.24
CA SER A 236 7.35 5.27 -12.82
C SER A 236 6.80 5.09 -14.24
N GLY A 237 6.06 6.06 -14.78
CA GLY A 237 5.50 6.00 -16.13
C GLY A 237 3.99 5.88 -16.19
N LYS A 238 3.30 5.70 -15.05
CA LYS A 238 1.84 5.52 -15.05
C LYS A 238 1.11 6.84 -15.23
N SER A 239 -0.14 6.73 -15.65
CA SER A 239 -1.13 7.80 -15.51
C SER A 239 -1.92 7.59 -14.23
N VAL A 240 -2.41 8.68 -13.62
CA VAL A 240 -3.22 8.61 -12.40
C VAL A 240 -4.51 9.40 -12.60
N ILE A 241 -5.63 8.81 -12.20
CA ILE A 241 -6.93 9.47 -12.12
C ILE A 241 -7.40 9.39 -10.68
N SER A 242 -7.55 10.51 -9.99
CA SER A 242 -7.94 10.54 -8.58
C SER A 242 -9.32 11.14 -8.35
N LEU A 243 -10.03 10.61 -7.36
CA LEU A 243 -11.22 11.20 -6.74
C LEU A 243 -10.79 11.83 -5.41
N ASP A 244 -10.85 13.16 -5.35
CA ASP A 244 -10.39 13.95 -4.20
C ASP A 244 -11.60 14.60 -3.51
N ALA A 245 -11.96 14.06 -2.34
CA ALA A 245 -13.10 14.49 -1.56
C ALA A 245 -12.85 15.81 -0.80
N GLU A 246 -11.59 16.16 -0.52
CA GLU A 246 -11.24 17.27 0.37
C GLU A 246 -10.54 18.45 -0.34
N HIS A 247 -10.19 18.26 -1.62
CA HIS A 247 -9.36 19.17 -2.45
C HIS A 247 -7.92 19.27 -1.94
N GLU A 248 -7.39 18.19 -1.36
CA GLU A 248 -6.01 18.15 -0.87
C GLU A 248 -4.97 17.94 -1.97
N GLN A 249 -5.38 17.48 -3.15
CA GLN A 249 -4.48 17.12 -4.25
C GLN A 249 -4.37 18.20 -5.34
N GLN A 250 -5.16 19.28 -5.27
CA GLN A 250 -5.18 20.32 -6.30
C GLN A 250 -3.80 20.93 -6.57
N GLU A 251 -3.13 21.44 -5.52
CA GLU A 251 -1.81 22.07 -5.63
C GLU A 251 -0.77 21.10 -6.21
N MET A 252 -0.78 19.85 -5.74
CA MET A 252 0.11 18.79 -6.24
C MET A 252 -0.16 18.47 -7.71
N CYS A 253 -1.44 18.43 -8.11
CA CYS A 253 -1.86 18.16 -9.49
C CYS A 253 -1.35 19.24 -10.44
N GLU A 254 -1.56 20.51 -10.09
CA GLU A 254 -1.12 21.65 -10.89
C GLU A 254 0.43 21.69 -10.98
N ALA A 255 1.13 21.41 -9.87
CA ALA A 255 2.59 21.43 -9.81
C ALA A 255 3.27 20.42 -10.76
N VAL A 256 2.63 19.27 -11.04
CA VAL A 256 3.15 18.26 -11.97
C VAL A 256 2.54 18.34 -13.37
N GLY A 257 1.84 19.44 -13.69
CA GLY A 257 1.21 19.65 -15.00
C GLY A 257 -0.02 18.77 -15.24
N GLY A 258 -0.68 18.32 -14.17
CA GLY A 258 -1.95 17.62 -14.22
C GLY A 258 -3.15 18.53 -14.50
N CYS A 259 -4.34 17.94 -14.51
CA CYS A 259 -5.61 18.64 -14.65
C CYS A 259 -6.43 18.40 -13.39
N PHE A 260 -6.76 19.48 -12.68
CA PHE A 260 -7.74 19.45 -11.61
C PHE A 260 -9.11 19.84 -12.20
N ALA A 261 -10.07 18.92 -12.13
CA ALA A 261 -11.42 19.08 -12.65
C ALA A 261 -12.42 19.14 -11.49
N ASP A 262 -12.90 20.34 -11.16
CA ASP A 262 -14.04 20.53 -10.26
C ASP A 262 -15.34 20.32 -11.05
N LEU A 263 -16.02 19.21 -10.78
CA LEU A 263 -17.24 18.83 -11.49
C LEU A 263 -18.45 19.69 -11.09
N MET A 264 -18.39 20.37 -9.94
CA MET A 264 -19.47 21.26 -9.49
C MET A 264 -19.32 22.69 -10.02
N ALA A 265 -18.18 23.02 -10.63
CA ALA A 265 -17.98 24.32 -11.28
C ALA A 265 -18.67 24.42 -12.65
N GLY A 266 -19.15 23.30 -13.23
CA GLY A 266 -19.79 23.26 -14.56
C GLY A 266 -18.83 23.50 -15.73
N GLN A 267 -17.53 23.64 -15.47
CA GLN A 267 -16.51 23.82 -16.50
C GLN A 267 -16.15 22.49 -17.18
N TYR A 268 -16.07 21.41 -16.42
CA TYR A 268 -15.74 20.08 -16.92
C TYR A 268 -16.97 19.20 -16.93
N ILE A 269 -17.25 18.59 -18.09
CA ILE A 269 -18.39 17.70 -18.29
C ILE A 269 -17.85 16.36 -18.76
N ILE A 270 -18.41 15.29 -18.20
CA ILE A 270 -18.30 13.93 -18.72
C ILE A 270 -19.64 13.60 -19.34
N ASN A 271 -19.69 13.40 -20.65
CA ASN A 271 -20.93 13.02 -21.32
C ASN A 271 -21.30 11.59 -20.90
N VAL A 272 -22.40 11.44 -20.18
CA VAL A 272 -22.86 10.12 -19.71
C VAL A 272 -23.30 9.22 -20.88
N LEU A 273 -23.73 9.80 -22.01
CA LEU A 273 -24.16 9.06 -23.20
C LEU A 273 -22.99 8.65 -24.12
N GLU A 274 -21.76 8.97 -23.73
CA GLU A 274 -20.58 8.47 -24.42
C GLU A 274 -20.29 7.03 -23.95
N PRO A 275 -20.35 6.01 -24.83
CA PRO A 275 -20.15 4.63 -24.42
C PRO A 275 -18.79 4.37 -23.78
N LYS A 276 -18.82 3.85 -22.54
CA LYS A 276 -17.65 3.54 -21.71
C LYS A 276 -17.41 2.04 -21.59
N CYS A 277 -16.15 1.64 -21.56
CA CYS A 277 -15.73 0.26 -21.38
C CYS A 277 -15.76 -0.17 -19.89
N TRP A 278 -16.48 -1.27 -19.63
CA TRP A 278 -16.62 -1.87 -18.29
C TRP A 278 -16.04 -3.30 -18.21
N ASP A 279 -15.74 -3.88 -19.37
CA ASP A 279 -15.20 -5.22 -19.50
C ASP A 279 -14.05 -5.25 -20.49
N ASP A 280 -13.04 -6.05 -20.20
CA ASP A 280 -11.94 -6.37 -21.10
C ASP A 280 -12.12 -7.70 -21.85
N GLY A 281 -13.31 -8.30 -21.77
CA GLY A 281 -13.64 -9.60 -22.34
C GLY A 281 -13.49 -10.74 -21.32
N GLY A 282 -13.89 -10.49 -20.06
CA GLY A 282 -14.01 -11.50 -19.02
C GLY A 282 -15.06 -12.59 -19.33
N ASP A 283 -15.10 -13.64 -18.49
CA ASP A 283 -16.04 -14.75 -18.66
C ASP A 283 -17.49 -14.25 -18.62
N PRO A 284 -18.26 -14.38 -19.73
CA PRO A 284 -19.67 -13.96 -19.80
C PRO A 284 -20.57 -14.65 -18.76
N ASN A 285 -20.11 -15.77 -18.17
CA ASN A 285 -20.88 -16.56 -17.20
C ASN A 285 -20.65 -16.17 -15.74
N ALA A 286 -19.88 -15.11 -15.45
CA ALA A 286 -19.75 -14.59 -14.10
C ALA A 286 -21.10 -14.00 -13.62
N THR A 287 -21.87 -14.79 -12.84
CA THR A 287 -23.19 -14.39 -12.30
C THR A 287 -23.15 -13.28 -11.26
N ASP A 288 -21.96 -12.96 -10.74
CA ASP A 288 -21.77 -12.12 -9.55
C ASP A 288 -21.39 -10.66 -9.89
N ALA A 289 -21.56 -10.24 -11.15
CA ALA A 289 -21.24 -8.91 -11.65
C ALA A 289 -22.50 -8.16 -12.15
N PRO A 290 -22.54 -6.81 -12.06
CA PRO A 290 -23.66 -6.03 -12.58
C PRO A 290 -23.92 -6.32 -14.06
N GLU A 291 -25.14 -6.08 -14.53
CA GLU A 291 -25.55 -6.42 -15.91
C GLU A 291 -24.66 -5.74 -16.96
N ALA A 292 -24.18 -4.51 -16.70
CA ALA A 292 -23.22 -3.80 -17.54
C ALA A 292 -21.91 -4.57 -17.78
N PHE A 293 -21.55 -5.50 -16.89
CA PHE A 293 -20.31 -6.29 -16.96
C PHE A 293 -20.51 -7.67 -17.60
N ARG A 294 -21.74 -8.01 -18.04
CA ARG A 294 -22.12 -9.33 -18.59
C ARG A 294 -22.55 -9.29 -20.07
N LYS A 295 -22.80 -8.10 -20.63
CA LYS A 295 -23.22 -7.96 -22.03
C LYS A 295 -22.04 -8.16 -22.98
N SER A 296 -22.31 -8.71 -24.16
CA SER A 296 -21.26 -9.09 -25.14
C SER A 296 -20.68 -7.93 -25.94
N THR A 297 -21.38 -6.80 -25.99
CA THR A 297 -21.00 -5.65 -26.80
C THR A 297 -20.92 -4.38 -25.96
N LEU A 298 -20.02 -3.46 -26.33
CA LEU A 298 -19.75 -2.24 -25.57
C LEU A 298 -21.01 -1.36 -25.42
N LEU A 299 -21.80 -1.24 -26.49
CA LEU A 299 -23.03 -0.43 -26.44
C LEU A 299 -24.07 -1.04 -25.48
N ALA A 300 -24.28 -2.35 -25.52
CA ALA A 300 -25.20 -3.03 -24.60
C ALA A 300 -24.73 -2.95 -23.13
N GLN A 301 -23.41 -3.09 -22.88
CA GLN A 301 -22.82 -2.86 -21.56
C GLN A 301 -23.12 -1.44 -21.07
N HIS A 302 -22.90 -0.46 -21.95
CA HIS A 302 -23.11 0.93 -21.62
C HIS A 302 -24.60 1.29 -21.42
N ILE A 303 -25.52 0.75 -22.22
CA ILE A 303 -26.96 0.92 -22.02
C ILE A 303 -27.37 0.37 -20.65
N SER A 304 -26.86 -0.79 -20.25
CA SER A 304 -27.13 -1.34 -18.92
C SER A 304 -26.60 -0.44 -17.80
N PHE A 305 -25.40 0.13 -17.96
CA PHE A 305 -24.90 1.16 -17.05
C PHE A 305 -25.81 2.39 -16.99
N LEU A 306 -26.33 2.85 -18.13
CA LEU A 306 -27.26 3.98 -18.17
C LEU A 306 -28.54 3.71 -17.38
N LYS A 307 -29.04 2.47 -17.37
CA LYS A 307 -30.18 2.08 -16.51
C LYS A 307 -29.87 2.33 -15.03
N ASP A 308 -28.69 1.93 -14.57
CA ASP A 308 -28.24 2.16 -13.19
C ASP A 308 -28.04 3.66 -12.90
N PHE A 309 -27.43 4.40 -13.84
CA PHE A 309 -27.24 5.84 -13.73
C PHE A 309 -28.56 6.59 -13.59
N PHE A 310 -29.56 6.29 -14.43
CA PHE A 310 -30.87 6.95 -14.35
C PHE A 310 -31.62 6.60 -13.07
N ARG A 311 -31.55 5.34 -12.60
CA ARG A 311 -32.08 4.93 -11.28
C ARG A 311 -31.39 5.66 -10.13
N ALA A 312 -30.09 5.92 -10.23
CA ALA A 312 -29.34 6.65 -9.21
C ALA A 312 -29.73 8.14 -9.13
N TYR A 313 -30.19 8.72 -10.24
CA TYR A 313 -30.62 10.11 -10.33
C TYR A 313 -32.09 10.33 -9.94
N LYS A 314 -32.98 9.40 -10.26
CA LYS A 314 -34.40 9.47 -9.91
C LYS A 314 -34.94 8.09 -9.61
N ASP A 315 -35.96 8.03 -8.74
CA ASP A 315 -36.68 6.81 -8.38
C ASP A 315 -37.59 6.32 -9.53
N PHE A 316 -37.01 6.06 -10.68
CA PHE A 316 -37.69 5.51 -11.84
C PHE A 316 -38.08 4.05 -11.59
N SER A 317 -39.34 3.71 -11.86
CA SER A 317 -39.76 2.30 -11.87
C SER A 317 -39.18 1.55 -13.07
N ASP A 318 -39.26 0.22 -13.06
CA ASP A 318 -38.75 -0.60 -14.18
C ASP A 318 -39.39 -0.22 -15.52
N ALA A 319 -40.69 0.10 -15.54
CA ALA A 319 -41.36 0.58 -16.75
C ALA A 319 -40.75 1.88 -17.31
N HIS A 320 -40.39 2.82 -16.43
CA HIS A 320 -39.71 4.05 -16.85
C HIS A 320 -38.33 3.75 -17.43
N ILE A 321 -37.57 2.88 -16.75
CA ILE A 321 -36.22 2.50 -17.16
C ILE A 321 -36.23 1.75 -18.50
N ASP A 322 -37.17 0.84 -18.72
CA ASP A 322 -37.31 0.11 -19.98
C ASP A 322 -37.77 1.07 -21.12
N THR A 323 -38.58 2.07 -20.80
CA THR A 323 -38.93 3.14 -21.77
C THR A 323 -37.70 3.96 -22.13
N ILE A 324 -36.88 4.34 -21.14
CA ILE A 324 -35.62 5.05 -21.38
C ILE A 324 -34.67 4.19 -22.23
N GLU A 325 -34.58 2.88 -21.99
CA GLU A 325 -33.77 1.95 -22.79
C GLU A 325 -34.20 1.92 -24.27
N ILE A 326 -35.51 1.90 -24.54
CA ILE A 326 -36.04 1.99 -25.91
C ILE A 326 -35.63 3.33 -26.55
N MET A 327 -35.72 4.43 -25.81
CA MET A 327 -35.38 5.77 -26.29
C MET A 327 -33.88 5.93 -26.55
N LEU A 328 -33.04 5.38 -25.68
CA LEU A 328 -31.59 5.31 -25.89
C LEU A 328 -31.25 4.53 -27.16
N SER A 329 -31.91 3.38 -27.38
CA SER A 329 -31.70 2.58 -28.59
C SER A 329 -32.05 3.36 -29.87
N LYS A 330 -33.19 4.06 -29.88
CA LYS A 330 -33.59 4.95 -30.97
C LYS A 330 -32.59 6.11 -31.15
N LEU A 331 -32.12 6.70 -30.06
CA LEU A 331 -31.17 7.81 -30.08
C LEU A 331 -29.83 7.39 -30.70
N TYR A 332 -29.23 6.31 -30.20
CA TYR A 332 -27.96 5.81 -30.74
C TYR A 332 -28.10 5.44 -32.22
N GLN A 333 -29.21 4.81 -32.63
CA GLN A 333 -29.48 4.52 -34.04
C GLN A 333 -29.57 5.80 -34.89
N LYS A 334 -30.22 6.86 -34.39
CA LYS A 334 -30.30 8.17 -35.06
C LYS A 334 -28.92 8.81 -35.26
N PHE A 335 -27.99 8.59 -34.32
CA PHE A 335 -26.59 9.04 -34.40
C PHE A 335 -25.68 8.05 -35.16
N GLY A 336 -26.22 6.97 -35.74
CA GLY A 336 -25.44 5.96 -36.46
C GLY A 336 -24.60 5.06 -35.55
N ILE A 337 -24.83 5.10 -34.23
CA ILE A 337 -24.15 4.29 -33.23
C ILE A 337 -24.91 2.97 -33.09
N THR A 338 -24.23 1.88 -33.43
CA THR A 338 -24.72 0.50 -33.38
C THR A 338 -23.73 -0.41 -32.65
N GLU A 339 -24.10 -1.67 -32.43
CA GLU A 339 -23.23 -2.70 -31.85
C GLU A 339 -21.93 -2.97 -32.64
N ARG A 340 -21.87 -2.54 -33.91
CA ARG A 340 -20.70 -2.71 -34.78
C ARG A 340 -19.80 -1.45 -34.86
N THR A 341 -20.15 -0.41 -34.10
CA THR A 341 -19.43 0.88 -34.14
C THR A 341 -18.02 0.71 -33.62
N ASN A 342 -17.06 1.30 -34.33
CA ASN A 342 -15.69 1.36 -33.84
C ASN A 342 -15.50 2.63 -32.99
N PHE A 343 -15.75 2.50 -31.69
CA PHE A 343 -15.66 3.59 -30.72
C PHE A 343 -14.26 4.24 -30.64
N SER A 344 -13.19 3.52 -31.00
CA SER A 344 -11.82 4.09 -31.00
C SER A 344 -11.59 5.22 -32.01
N ARG A 345 -12.49 5.37 -32.99
CA ARG A 345 -12.41 6.42 -34.03
C ARG A 345 -13.35 7.59 -33.80
N MET A 346 -14.21 7.50 -32.79
CA MET A 346 -15.18 8.53 -32.48
C MET A 346 -14.54 9.60 -31.60
N ARG A 347 -15.01 10.84 -31.75
CA ARG A 347 -14.64 11.99 -30.93
C ARG A 347 -15.81 12.35 -30.01
N PRO A 348 -15.57 13.10 -28.91
CA PRO A 348 -16.63 13.50 -27.97
C PRO A 348 -17.85 14.14 -28.64
N GLU A 349 -17.64 14.91 -29.71
CA GLU A 349 -18.67 15.62 -30.47
C GLU A 349 -19.52 14.71 -31.37
N ASP A 350 -19.04 13.49 -31.65
CA ASP A 350 -19.75 12.52 -32.50
C ASP A 350 -20.85 11.77 -31.70
N TYR A 351 -20.90 11.95 -30.36
CA TYR A 351 -21.87 11.30 -29.47
C TYR A 351 -23.05 12.23 -29.12
N PRO A 352 -24.27 11.68 -28.91
CA PRO A 352 -25.41 12.48 -28.45
C PRO A 352 -25.18 13.01 -27.03
N ILE A 353 -25.86 14.10 -26.67
CA ILE A 353 -25.95 14.63 -25.30
C ILE A 353 -27.35 14.43 -24.71
N LEU A 354 -27.50 14.69 -23.41
CA LEU A 354 -28.77 14.47 -22.70
C LEU A 354 -29.93 15.33 -23.26
N SER A 355 -29.64 16.51 -23.80
CA SER A 355 -30.63 17.32 -24.51
C SER A 355 -31.16 16.62 -25.77
N ASP A 356 -30.33 15.87 -26.50
CA ASP A 356 -30.78 15.11 -27.68
C ASP A 356 -31.73 13.97 -27.28
N LEU A 357 -31.42 13.30 -26.16
CA LEU A 357 -32.31 12.29 -25.59
C LEU A 357 -33.65 12.91 -25.18
N TYR A 358 -33.62 14.03 -24.46
CA TYR A 358 -34.82 14.73 -24.03
C TYR A 358 -35.68 15.16 -25.22
N ASP A 359 -35.07 15.73 -26.26
CA ASP A 359 -35.77 16.18 -27.47
C ASP A 359 -36.38 15.01 -28.25
N LEU A 360 -35.70 13.87 -28.30
CA LEU A 360 -36.25 12.65 -28.89
C LEU A 360 -37.50 12.17 -28.13
N ILE A 361 -37.43 12.10 -26.80
CA ILE A 361 -38.57 11.68 -25.97
C ILE A 361 -39.72 12.67 -26.10
N GLU A 362 -39.44 13.97 -26.16
CA GLU A 362 -40.46 15.00 -26.34
C GLU A 362 -41.13 14.90 -27.72
N GLN A 363 -40.38 14.57 -28.76
CA GLN A 363 -40.92 14.30 -30.11
C GLN A 363 -41.83 13.06 -30.12
N GLU A 364 -41.41 11.98 -29.46
CA GLU A 364 -42.22 10.76 -29.31
C GLU A 364 -43.49 10.99 -28.49
N PHE A 365 -43.43 11.84 -27.47
CA PHE A 365 -44.59 12.25 -26.68
C PHE A 365 -45.58 13.08 -27.50
N LYS A 366 -45.09 14.10 -28.23
CA LYS A 366 -45.94 14.97 -29.07
C LYS A 366 -46.60 14.24 -30.23
N ASN A 367 -45.93 13.22 -30.78
CA ASN A 367 -46.42 12.42 -31.89
C ASN A 367 -46.98 11.06 -31.44
N TYR A 368 -47.27 10.90 -30.15
CA TYR A 368 -47.82 9.67 -29.62
C TYR A 368 -49.17 9.37 -30.28
N ASP A 369 -49.28 8.18 -30.88
CA ASP A 369 -50.49 7.74 -31.58
C ASP A 369 -50.99 6.45 -30.93
N VAL A 370 -52.16 6.55 -30.30
CA VAL A 370 -52.85 5.43 -29.64
C VAL A 370 -53.13 4.27 -30.62
N GLY A 371 -53.23 4.55 -31.92
CA GLY A 371 -53.42 3.53 -32.95
C GLY A 371 -52.17 2.72 -33.30
N GLN A 372 -50.99 3.25 -32.98
CA GLN A 372 -49.73 2.52 -33.11
C GLN A 372 -49.51 1.71 -31.83
N HIS A 373 -49.36 0.40 -31.95
CA HIS A 373 -49.20 -0.52 -30.81
C HIS A 373 -47.81 -0.38 -30.17
N GLN A 374 -47.55 0.79 -29.58
CA GLN A 374 -46.30 1.16 -28.93
C GLN A 374 -46.19 0.46 -27.57
N LEU A 375 -44.97 0.09 -27.18
CA LEU A 375 -44.70 -0.64 -25.94
C LEU A 375 -44.78 0.25 -24.69
N TYR A 376 -44.60 1.56 -24.86
CA TYR A 376 -44.69 2.57 -23.81
C TYR A 376 -46.00 3.36 -23.95
N THR A 377 -46.43 4.01 -22.87
CA THR A 377 -47.64 4.84 -22.86
C THR A 377 -47.28 6.33 -22.90
N GLU A 378 -48.20 7.17 -23.40
CA GLU A 378 -48.07 8.63 -23.40
C GLU A 378 -47.75 9.17 -21.99
N LYS A 379 -48.45 8.67 -20.98
CA LYS A 379 -48.25 9.04 -19.57
C LYS A 379 -46.83 8.72 -19.10
N LEU A 380 -46.29 7.57 -19.48
CA LEU A 380 -44.95 7.15 -19.09
C LEU A 380 -43.88 8.05 -19.72
N LEU A 381 -44.06 8.46 -20.98
CA LEU A 381 -43.19 9.45 -21.62
C LEU A 381 -43.24 10.80 -20.90
N GLN A 382 -44.43 11.25 -20.49
CA GLN A 382 -44.59 12.48 -19.71
C GLN A 382 -43.84 12.40 -18.37
N GLU A 383 -43.97 11.29 -17.64
CA GLU A 383 -43.29 11.07 -16.35
C GLU A 383 -41.76 11.02 -16.52
N VAL A 384 -41.26 10.36 -17.58
CA VAL A 384 -39.83 10.37 -17.93
C VAL A 384 -39.33 11.77 -18.26
N LEU A 385 -40.06 12.55 -19.08
CA LEU A 385 -39.70 13.93 -19.40
C LEU A 385 -39.62 14.79 -18.14
N LEU A 386 -40.60 14.71 -17.25
CA LEU A 386 -40.58 15.44 -15.98
C LEU A 386 -39.41 15.01 -15.10
N GLY A 387 -39.10 13.71 -15.03
CA GLY A 387 -37.99 13.18 -14.25
C GLY A 387 -36.62 13.63 -14.76
N LEU A 388 -36.43 13.70 -16.08
CA LEU A 388 -35.16 14.03 -16.73
C LEU A 388 -34.97 15.53 -16.98
N HIS A 389 -36.01 16.36 -16.87
CA HIS A 389 -35.97 17.78 -17.21
C HIS A 389 -34.82 18.52 -16.53
N SER A 390 -34.63 18.35 -15.22
CA SER A 390 -33.59 19.06 -14.47
C SER A 390 -32.17 18.76 -14.97
N MET A 391 -31.87 17.48 -15.27
CA MET A 391 -30.57 17.03 -15.77
C MET A 391 -30.34 17.37 -17.24
N CYS A 392 -31.39 17.43 -18.06
CA CYS A 392 -31.24 17.65 -19.50
C CYS A 392 -31.27 19.14 -19.85
N LYS A 393 -32.18 19.91 -19.25
CA LYS A 393 -32.48 21.31 -19.62
C LYS A 393 -32.62 22.26 -18.42
N GLY A 394 -32.70 21.75 -17.19
CA GLY A 394 -32.93 22.54 -15.98
C GLY A 394 -31.66 22.83 -15.18
N ALA A 395 -31.80 22.89 -13.85
CA ALA A 395 -30.75 23.35 -12.95
C ALA A 395 -29.51 22.44 -12.91
N ASP A 396 -29.69 21.13 -13.11
CA ASP A 396 -28.59 20.16 -13.07
C ASP A 396 -27.89 20.01 -14.43
N ALA A 397 -28.43 20.62 -15.51
CA ALA A 397 -27.92 20.45 -16.87
C ALA A 397 -26.47 20.91 -17.03
N GLN A 398 -26.05 21.92 -16.27
CA GLN A 398 -24.67 22.40 -16.28
C GLN A 398 -23.62 21.34 -15.89
N PHE A 399 -24.03 20.26 -15.22
CA PHE A 399 -23.13 19.20 -14.75
C PHE A 399 -23.07 17.99 -15.69
N PHE A 400 -24.14 17.74 -16.44
CA PHE A 400 -24.31 16.48 -17.19
C PHE A 400 -24.53 16.69 -18.69
N ASN A 401 -25.08 17.84 -19.09
CA ASN A 401 -25.51 18.07 -20.47
C ASN A 401 -24.42 18.82 -21.26
N GLY A 402 -23.56 18.04 -21.91
CA GLY A 402 -22.53 18.53 -22.81
C GLY A 402 -21.63 17.40 -23.29
N HIS A 403 -20.75 17.69 -24.23
CA HIS A 403 -19.75 16.72 -24.67
C HIS A 403 -18.62 16.60 -23.65
N THR A 404 -18.00 15.43 -23.56
CA THR A 404 -16.84 15.21 -22.70
C THR A 404 -15.71 16.15 -23.12
N ASN A 405 -15.29 17.05 -22.22
CA ASN A 405 -14.26 18.05 -22.51
C ASN A 405 -12.98 17.89 -21.67
N ILE A 406 -12.81 16.71 -21.07
CA ILE A 406 -11.61 16.36 -20.30
C ILE A 406 -10.51 15.96 -21.28
N THR A 407 -9.51 16.81 -21.43
CA THR A 407 -8.46 16.71 -22.46
C THR A 407 -7.35 15.69 -22.18
N SER A 408 -7.52 14.83 -21.16
CA SER A 408 -6.60 13.75 -20.79
C SER A 408 -5.19 14.23 -20.45
N SER A 409 -5.00 14.68 -19.20
CA SER A 409 -3.68 14.83 -18.58
C SER A 409 -3.20 13.50 -18.00
N ARG A 410 -1.87 13.29 -17.94
CA ARG A 410 -1.25 12.12 -17.28
C ARG A 410 -1.65 12.01 -15.81
N PHE A 411 -1.94 13.13 -15.17
CA PHE A 411 -2.53 13.18 -13.84
C PHE A 411 -3.85 13.97 -13.90
N LEU A 412 -4.97 13.32 -13.63
CA LEU A 412 -6.30 13.91 -13.60
C LEU A 412 -6.87 13.78 -12.18
N VAL A 413 -7.32 14.87 -11.58
CA VAL A 413 -7.94 14.86 -10.25
C VAL A 413 -9.34 15.42 -10.36
N PHE A 414 -10.33 14.61 -9.99
CA PHE A 414 -11.71 15.02 -9.84
C PHE A 414 -11.93 15.54 -8.42
N GLY A 415 -12.09 16.85 -8.29
CA GLY A 415 -12.50 17.49 -7.05
C GLY A 415 -13.99 17.28 -6.82
N VAL A 416 -14.36 16.59 -5.74
CA VAL A 416 -15.77 16.28 -5.42
C VAL A 416 -16.25 16.85 -4.09
N LYS A 417 -15.49 17.77 -3.48
CA LYS A 417 -15.87 18.41 -2.22
C LYS A 417 -17.24 19.09 -2.28
N GLY A 418 -17.50 19.84 -3.36
CA GLY A 418 -18.81 20.46 -3.59
C GLY A 418 -19.92 19.43 -3.78
N MET A 419 -19.60 18.29 -4.40
CA MET A 419 -20.55 17.21 -4.69
C MET A 419 -21.09 16.55 -3.42
N LEU A 420 -20.30 16.49 -2.35
CA LEU A 420 -20.73 15.92 -1.06
C LEU A 420 -21.91 16.68 -0.45
N SER A 421 -21.97 18.00 -0.71
CA SER A 421 -23.06 18.89 -0.26
C SER A 421 -24.25 18.97 -1.22
N ALA A 422 -24.12 18.41 -2.43
CA ALA A 422 -25.18 18.39 -3.42
C ALA A 422 -26.33 17.46 -3.01
N ALA A 423 -27.47 17.60 -3.69
CA ALA A 423 -28.60 16.70 -3.51
C ALA A 423 -28.17 15.24 -3.78
N LYS A 424 -28.71 14.30 -2.99
CA LYS A 424 -28.29 12.88 -2.99
C LYS A 424 -28.30 12.26 -4.39
N ASN A 425 -29.30 12.60 -5.20
CA ASN A 425 -29.43 12.13 -6.57
C ASN A 425 -28.33 12.66 -7.50
N VAL A 426 -28.04 13.96 -7.45
CA VAL A 426 -26.97 14.59 -8.26
C VAL A 426 -25.62 13.97 -7.88
N ARG A 427 -25.35 13.86 -6.57
CA ARG A 427 -24.13 13.25 -6.05
C ARG A 427 -23.96 11.80 -6.51
N ASN A 428 -25.00 10.98 -6.43
CA ASN A 428 -24.94 9.58 -6.85
C ASN A 428 -24.71 9.46 -8.36
N ALA A 429 -25.47 10.21 -9.17
CA ALA A 429 -25.33 10.18 -10.62
C ALA A 429 -23.93 10.65 -11.08
N MET A 430 -23.42 11.73 -10.50
CA MET A 430 -22.09 12.25 -10.80
C MET A 430 -20.99 11.25 -10.40
N LEU A 431 -21.12 10.60 -9.24
CA LEU A 431 -20.22 9.52 -8.84
C LEU A 431 -20.18 8.39 -9.88
N PHE A 432 -21.35 7.91 -10.33
CA PHE A 432 -21.41 6.87 -11.36
C PHE A 432 -20.71 7.30 -12.65
N ASN A 433 -20.88 8.56 -13.05
CA ASN A 433 -20.25 9.10 -14.24
C ASN A 433 -18.72 9.21 -14.11
N VAL A 434 -18.21 9.54 -12.92
CA VAL A 434 -16.76 9.54 -12.66
C VAL A 434 -16.20 8.12 -12.62
N LEU A 435 -16.88 7.19 -11.95
CA LEU A 435 -16.46 5.79 -11.89
C LEU A 435 -16.45 5.14 -13.29
N SER A 436 -17.41 5.50 -14.15
CA SER A 436 -17.43 5.05 -15.55
C SER A 436 -16.26 5.56 -16.35
N PHE A 437 -15.95 6.85 -16.20
CA PHE A 437 -14.80 7.45 -16.85
C PHE A 437 -13.49 6.81 -16.37
N MET A 438 -13.34 6.61 -15.05
CA MET A 438 -12.17 5.94 -14.48
C MET A 438 -12.02 4.53 -15.04
N SER A 439 -13.08 3.70 -14.94
CA SER A 439 -13.08 2.31 -15.44
C SER A 439 -12.66 2.24 -16.91
N ASP A 440 -13.25 3.09 -17.75
CA ASP A 440 -12.93 3.17 -19.17
C ASP A 440 -11.44 3.44 -19.40
N LYS A 441 -10.86 4.43 -18.71
CA LYS A 441 -9.42 4.74 -18.84
C LYS A 441 -8.52 3.62 -18.33
N LEU A 442 -8.85 3.00 -17.20
CA LEU A 442 -8.06 1.89 -16.66
C LEU A 442 -8.04 0.69 -17.62
N LEU A 443 -9.14 0.43 -18.34
CA LEU A 443 -9.29 -0.73 -19.21
C LEU A 443 -8.82 -0.49 -20.65
N THR A 444 -9.02 0.72 -21.18
CA THR A 444 -8.70 1.06 -22.58
C THR A 444 -7.29 1.60 -22.76
N VAL A 445 -6.84 2.52 -21.89
CA VAL A 445 -5.50 3.11 -21.94
C VAL A 445 -4.48 2.15 -21.33
N GLY A 446 -4.83 1.52 -20.20
CA GLY A 446 -3.90 0.68 -19.45
C GLY A 446 -2.81 1.49 -18.74
N ASN A 447 -1.94 0.80 -18.00
CA ASN A 447 -0.86 1.41 -17.21
C ASN A 447 -1.30 2.65 -16.40
N THR A 448 -2.52 2.59 -15.85
CA THR A 448 -3.22 3.71 -15.21
C THR A 448 -3.64 3.32 -13.80
N VAL A 449 -3.61 4.27 -12.86
CA VAL A 449 -4.05 4.04 -11.48
C VAL A 449 -5.26 4.90 -11.16
N ALA A 450 -6.31 4.28 -10.64
CA ALA A 450 -7.45 5.00 -10.06
C ALA A 450 -7.24 5.17 -8.56
N ALA A 451 -7.18 6.41 -8.09
CA ALA A 451 -6.91 6.75 -6.71
C ALA A 451 -8.17 7.32 -6.03
N LEU A 452 -8.82 6.58 -5.15
CA LEU A 452 -10.03 7.02 -4.45
C LEU A 452 -9.68 7.36 -3.00
N ASP A 453 -9.73 8.64 -2.66
CA ASP A 453 -9.68 9.07 -1.26
C ASP A 453 -11.06 8.97 -0.61
N GLU A 454 -11.06 8.86 0.71
CA GLU A 454 -12.25 8.71 1.55
C GLU A 454 -13.28 7.72 1.01
N LEU A 455 -12.81 6.48 0.77
CA LEU A 455 -13.61 5.41 0.19
C LEU A 455 -14.93 5.19 0.94
N TYR A 456 -14.97 5.44 2.25
CA TYR A 456 -16.15 5.29 3.10
C TYR A 456 -17.37 6.09 2.61
N ILE A 457 -17.15 7.25 1.97
CA ILE A 457 -18.21 8.08 1.40
C ILE A 457 -19.03 7.27 0.38
N TRP A 458 -18.33 6.42 -0.38
CA TRP A 458 -18.88 5.62 -1.46
C TRP A 458 -19.50 4.30 -0.98
N LEU A 459 -19.14 3.84 0.22
CA LEU A 459 -19.67 2.59 0.79
C LEU A 459 -21.17 2.67 1.11
N SER A 460 -21.73 3.88 1.21
CA SER A 460 -23.17 4.10 1.39
C SER A 460 -24.03 3.73 0.16
N ASN A 461 -23.42 3.48 -0.99
CA ASN A 461 -24.10 3.11 -2.24
C ASN A 461 -23.68 1.70 -2.67
N PRO A 462 -24.52 0.67 -2.45
CA PRO A 462 -24.20 -0.72 -2.78
C PRO A 462 -23.77 -0.92 -4.23
N THR A 463 -24.47 -0.29 -5.17
CA THR A 463 -24.15 -0.37 -6.59
C THR A 463 -22.77 0.24 -6.88
N ALA A 464 -22.39 1.36 -6.25
CA ALA A 464 -21.04 1.92 -6.41
C ALA A 464 -19.95 0.94 -5.91
N ILE A 465 -20.18 0.26 -4.78
CA ILE A 465 -19.27 -0.78 -4.27
C ILE A 465 -19.14 -1.93 -5.28
N GLU A 466 -20.25 -2.34 -5.89
CA GLU A 466 -20.30 -3.39 -6.89
C GLU A 466 -19.43 -3.05 -8.10
N TYR A 467 -19.48 -1.80 -8.56
CA TYR A 467 -18.66 -1.30 -9.65
C TYR A 467 -17.17 -1.25 -9.26
N ILE A 468 -16.83 -0.74 -8.07
CA ILE A 468 -15.45 -0.73 -7.56
C ILE A 468 -14.89 -2.15 -7.46
N ARG A 469 -15.68 -3.09 -6.90
CA ARG A 469 -15.33 -4.52 -6.78
C ARG A 469 -15.01 -5.15 -8.13
N ASN A 470 -15.83 -4.88 -9.15
CA ASN A 470 -15.62 -5.42 -10.48
C ASN A 470 -14.40 -4.79 -11.18
N CYS A 471 -14.19 -3.49 -10.98
CA CYS A 471 -13.00 -2.79 -11.46
C CYS A 471 -11.73 -3.43 -10.89
N LEU A 472 -11.64 -3.63 -9.56
CA LEU A 472 -10.50 -4.27 -8.88
C LEU A 472 -10.10 -5.63 -9.47
N LYS A 473 -11.09 -6.44 -9.89
CA LYS A 473 -10.87 -7.76 -10.49
C LYS A 473 -10.37 -7.69 -11.92
N ARG A 474 -10.72 -6.64 -12.69
CA ARG A 474 -10.53 -6.57 -14.14
C ARG A 474 -9.31 -5.75 -14.55
N VAL A 475 -8.98 -4.68 -13.82
CA VAL A 475 -7.87 -3.78 -14.18
C VAL A 475 -6.49 -4.44 -14.16
N ARG A 476 -6.35 -5.57 -13.44
CA ARG A 476 -5.13 -6.38 -13.35
C ARG A 476 -4.54 -6.74 -14.73
N LYS A 477 -5.37 -7.03 -15.72
CA LYS A 477 -4.93 -7.48 -17.05
C LYS A 477 -4.33 -6.36 -17.92
N LYS A 478 -4.43 -5.10 -17.49
CA LYS A 478 -4.03 -3.90 -18.23
C LYS A 478 -2.86 -3.15 -17.59
N GLU A 479 -2.15 -3.79 -16.66
CA GLU A 479 -1.10 -3.14 -15.83
C GLU A 479 -1.63 -1.92 -15.04
N SER A 480 -2.95 -1.88 -14.89
CA SER A 480 -3.68 -0.85 -14.17
C SER A 480 -3.97 -1.32 -12.75
N ALA A 481 -4.17 -0.37 -11.84
CA ALA A 481 -4.38 -0.65 -10.43
C ALA A 481 -5.36 0.33 -9.79
N MET A 482 -5.87 -0.01 -8.61
CA MET A 482 -6.61 0.91 -7.76
C MET A 482 -5.83 1.19 -6.48
N LEU A 483 -5.76 2.47 -6.11
CA LEU A 483 -5.23 2.98 -4.86
C LEU A 483 -6.42 3.52 -4.04
N LEU A 484 -6.69 2.90 -2.91
CA LEU A 484 -7.88 3.17 -2.11
C LEU A 484 -7.47 3.60 -0.72
N ALA A 485 -8.11 4.64 -0.19
CA ALA A 485 -7.83 5.14 1.15
C ALA A 485 -9.12 5.25 1.97
N SER A 486 -9.10 4.78 3.22
CA SER A 486 -10.24 4.92 4.16
C SER A 486 -9.77 5.06 5.61
N GLN A 487 -10.60 5.67 6.45
CA GLN A 487 -10.28 5.90 7.87
C GLN A 487 -10.67 4.72 8.76
N ASN A 488 -11.93 4.31 8.72
CA ASN A 488 -12.47 3.32 9.65
C ASN A 488 -12.66 1.97 8.97
N LEU A 489 -12.16 0.91 9.61
CA LEU A 489 -12.43 -0.49 9.21
C LEU A 489 -13.91 -0.85 9.38
N GLU A 490 -14.59 -0.23 10.33
CA GLU A 490 -16.02 -0.46 10.63
C GLU A 490 -16.93 -0.15 9.44
N ASP A 491 -16.54 0.80 8.59
CA ASP A 491 -17.31 1.13 7.38
C ASP A 491 -17.34 -0.04 6.37
N PHE A 492 -16.33 -0.92 6.41
CA PHE A 492 -16.27 -2.12 5.58
C PHE A 492 -16.98 -3.32 6.21
N ASP A 493 -17.28 -3.29 7.51
CA ASP A 493 -17.93 -4.40 8.23
C ASP A 493 -19.47 -4.29 8.24
N GLN A 494 -20.02 -3.27 7.57
CA GLN A 494 -21.46 -3.12 7.40
C GLN A 494 -22.05 -4.31 6.63
N GLU A 495 -23.26 -4.73 7.02
CA GLU A 495 -23.99 -5.83 6.39
C GLU A 495 -24.22 -5.54 4.90
N GLY A 496 -23.88 -6.47 4.02
CA GLY A 496 -23.86 -6.28 2.56
C GLY A 496 -22.54 -5.69 2.03
N VAL A 497 -21.96 -4.66 2.67
CA VAL A 497 -20.69 -4.05 2.25
C VAL A 497 -19.51 -5.00 2.43
N ARG A 498 -19.49 -5.76 3.53
CA ARG A 498 -18.42 -6.70 3.87
C ARG A 498 -18.14 -7.73 2.79
N GLU A 499 -19.17 -8.39 2.27
CA GLU A 499 -19.01 -9.41 1.22
C GLU A 499 -18.55 -8.81 -0.11
N MET A 500 -18.99 -7.58 -0.40
CA MET A 500 -18.63 -6.88 -1.63
C MET A 500 -17.19 -6.35 -1.58
N THR A 501 -16.71 -5.95 -0.40
CA THR A 501 -15.37 -5.38 -0.19
C THR A 501 -14.32 -6.42 0.18
N LYS A 502 -14.71 -7.67 0.47
CA LYS A 502 -13.80 -8.80 0.75
C LYS A 502 -12.59 -8.92 -0.19
N PRO A 503 -12.70 -8.71 -1.52
CA PRO A 503 -11.54 -8.75 -2.42
C PRO A 503 -10.44 -7.70 -2.13
N LEU A 504 -10.77 -6.63 -1.40
CA LEU A 504 -9.80 -5.63 -0.93
C LEU A 504 -8.89 -6.16 0.17
N PHE A 505 -9.39 -7.14 0.93
CA PHE A 505 -8.71 -7.70 2.10
C PHE A 505 -8.26 -9.14 1.87
N SER A 506 -8.61 -9.74 0.73
CA SER A 506 -8.21 -11.10 0.40
C SER A 506 -6.72 -11.13 0.09
N ILE A 507 -5.94 -11.60 1.07
CA ILE A 507 -4.57 -12.05 0.86
C ILE A 507 -4.67 -13.34 0.04
N PRO A 508 -3.96 -13.48 -1.09
CA PRO A 508 -3.92 -14.75 -1.82
C PRO A 508 -3.47 -15.88 -0.88
N PRO A 509 -4.10 -17.07 -0.97
CA PRO A 509 -3.90 -18.17 -0.03
C PRO A 509 -2.47 -18.74 -0.02
#